data_AF-A0A967PRA4-F1
#
_entry.id   AF-A0A967PRA4-F1
#
_cell.length_a   1.000
_cell.length_b   1.000
_cell.length_c   1.000
_cell.angle_alpha   90.00
_cell.angle_beta   90.00
_cell.angle_gamma   90.00
#
_symmetry.space_group_name_H-M   'P 1'
#
loop_
_entity.id
_entity.type
_entity.pdbx_description
1 polymer ?
#
loop_
_entity_poly.entity_id
_entity_poly.type
_entity_poly.pdbx_seq_one_letter_code
_entity_poly.pdbx_strand_id
1 'polypeptide(L)'
;MRPFTSGTPSVVLALLLPLTACGDGDPCRDLAPGSVCTLAGTGEYGFNRDGKPARDSDFYLLSAVRRGPDGRIHLMDFNNQRLRVIDDAGLVQSIAGNGFHAQADVTLPAIDSPLENPIDFAFDPAGDLVFVSYHDPRVIRITAEGNLETLAGDGELGVRGDEGDFGDPL
;
A
#
# COMPACT_ATOMS: atom_id res chain seq x y z
N MET A 1 58.13 23.40 -48.37
CA MET A 1 57.47 23.13 -47.08
C MET A 1 56.24 24.02 -46.99
N ARG A 2 55.03 23.45 -46.98
CA ARG A 2 53.73 24.18 -46.89
C ARG A 2 53.14 23.98 -45.49
N PRO A 3 52.42 24.95 -44.91
CA PRO A 3 52.02 24.90 -43.50
C PRO A 3 50.77 24.04 -43.27
N PHE A 4 50.70 23.47 -42.07
CA PHE A 4 49.53 22.81 -41.47
C PHE A 4 48.43 23.84 -41.17
N THR A 5 47.20 23.56 -41.60
CA THR A 5 45.99 24.26 -41.15
C THR A 5 45.30 23.40 -40.08
N SER A 6 45.28 23.86 -38.84
CA SER A 6 44.52 23.23 -37.75
C SER A 6 43.05 23.69 -37.80
N GLY A 7 42.13 22.79 -38.13
CA GLY A 7 40.70 23.01 -37.93
C GLY A 7 40.30 22.66 -36.50
N THR A 8 39.69 23.60 -35.78
CA THR A 8 39.03 23.34 -34.50
C THR A 8 37.67 22.67 -34.74
N PRO A 9 37.33 21.54 -34.09
CA PRO A 9 35.97 21.03 -34.16
C PRO A 9 35.08 21.86 -33.22
N SER A 10 34.00 22.41 -33.77
CA SER A 10 32.92 23.01 -32.99
C SER A 10 32.24 21.94 -32.13
N VAL A 11 32.33 22.10 -30.82
CA VAL A 11 31.53 21.33 -29.86
C VAL A 11 30.10 21.89 -29.91
N VAL A 12 29.19 21.15 -30.52
CA VAL A 12 27.75 21.43 -30.43
C VAL A 12 27.31 21.01 -29.03
N LEU A 13 27.16 21.99 -28.14
CA LEU A 13 26.60 21.79 -26.80
C LEU A 13 25.10 21.53 -26.96
N ALA A 14 24.71 20.25 -26.99
CA ALA A 14 23.32 19.86 -26.89
C ALA A 14 22.83 20.20 -25.47
N LEU A 15 22.08 21.29 -25.37
CA LEU A 15 21.38 21.69 -24.15
C LEU A 15 20.26 20.67 -23.91
N LEU A 16 20.55 19.62 -23.13
CA LEU A 16 19.54 18.77 -22.53
C LEU A 16 18.76 19.62 -21.52
N LEU A 17 17.65 20.20 -21.98
CA LEU A 17 16.63 20.73 -21.09
C LEU A 17 16.08 19.52 -20.30
N PRO A 18 16.19 19.48 -18.96
CA PRO A 18 15.42 18.51 -18.22
C PRO A 18 13.96 18.82 -18.50
N LEU A 19 13.26 17.91 -19.19
CA LEU A 19 11.81 17.87 -19.18
C LEU A 19 11.41 17.62 -17.73
N THR A 20 11.29 18.69 -16.97
CA THR A 20 10.55 18.67 -15.72
C THR A 20 9.12 18.53 -16.17
N ALA A 21 8.64 17.29 -16.29
CA ALA A 21 7.23 17.00 -16.40
C ALA A 21 6.58 17.37 -15.07
N CYS A 22 6.43 18.67 -14.83
CA CYS A 22 5.62 19.18 -13.74
C CYS A 22 4.19 19.23 -14.28
N GLY A 23 3.43 18.16 -14.06
CA GLY A 23 1.99 18.18 -14.26
C GLY A 23 1.38 16.91 -14.82
N ASP A 24 1.38 15.84 -14.02
CA ASP A 24 0.14 15.06 -13.91
C ASP A 24 -0.55 15.59 -12.66
N GLY A 25 -1.17 16.77 -12.79
CA GLY A 25 -1.82 17.44 -11.67
C GLY A 25 -2.85 16.50 -11.05
N ASP A 26 -2.71 16.23 -9.75
CA ASP A 26 -3.68 15.47 -8.96
C ASP A 26 -5.10 15.93 -9.34
N PRO A 27 -5.91 15.09 -10.00
CA PRO A 27 -7.22 15.48 -10.52
C PRO A 27 -8.21 15.81 -9.41
N CYS A 28 -7.87 15.48 -8.16
CA CYS A 28 -8.66 15.79 -6.98
C CYS A 28 -8.16 17.04 -6.23
N ARG A 29 -7.25 17.82 -6.81
CA ARG A 29 -6.75 19.07 -6.25
C ARG A 29 -7.66 20.26 -6.59
N ASP A 30 -7.77 21.22 -5.66
CA ASP A 30 -8.46 22.51 -5.85
C ASP A 30 -9.95 22.39 -6.27
N LEU A 31 -10.63 21.35 -5.77
CA LEU A 31 -12.04 21.12 -6.04
C LEU A 31 -12.94 22.14 -5.31
N ALA A 32 -14.04 22.55 -5.97
CA ALA A 32 -15.06 23.36 -5.32
C ALA A 32 -15.73 22.59 -4.17
N PRO A 33 -16.15 23.25 -3.06
CA PRO A 33 -16.87 22.59 -1.97
C PRO A 33 -18.05 21.75 -2.47
N GLY A 34 -18.14 20.50 -2.00
CA GLY A 34 -19.18 19.55 -2.42
C GLY A 34 -18.87 18.75 -3.69
N SER A 35 -17.72 18.97 -4.34
CA SER A 35 -17.28 18.13 -5.46
C SER A 35 -16.80 16.76 -4.98
N VAL A 36 -17.04 15.74 -5.79
CA VAL A 36 -16.53 14.37 -5.58
C VAL A 36 -15.54 14.06 -6.69
N CYS A 37 -14.41 13.44 -6.33
CA CYS A 37 -13.39 13.00 -7.27
C CYS A 37 -12.94 11.58 -6.93
N THR A 38 -12.73 10.76 -7.96
CA THR A 38 -12.20 9.40 -7.80
C THR A 38 -10.70 9.45 -7.61
N LEU A 39 -10.22 9.14 -6.42
CA LEU A 39 -8.77 9.08 -6.17
C LEU A 39 -8.14 7.82 -6.81
N ALA A 40 -8.82 6.67 -6.67
CA ALA A 40 -8.35 5.38 -7.12
C ALA A 40 -9.52 4.50 -7.59
N GLY A 41 -9.23 3.53 -8.46
CA GLY A 41 -10.19 2.56 -8.96
C GLY A 41 -10.64 2.83 -10.40
N THR A 42 -10.78 1.74 -11.15
CA THR A 42 -11.35 1.72 -12.50
C THR A 42 -12.88 1.54 -12.51
N GLY A 43 -13.44 1.02 -11.42
CA GLY A 43 -14.83 0.57 -11.33
C GLY A 43 -15.03 -0.92 -11.63
N GLU A 44 -13.98 -1.62 -12.06
CA GLU A 44 -14.01 -3.07 -12.29
C GLU A 44 -13.55 -3.85 -11.06
N TYR A 45 -14.24 -4.96 -10.79
CA TYR A 45 -13.89 -5.87 -9.70
C TYR A 45 -12.67 -6.72 -10.05
N GLY A 46 -11.64 -6.71 -9.20
CA GLY A 46 -10.53 -7.65 -9.29
C GLY A 46 -9.19 -7.07 -8.84
N PHE A 47 -8.11 -7.76 -9.20
CA PHE A 47 -6.73 -7.33 -8.98
C PHE A 47 -5.96 -7.41 -10.30
N ASN A 48 -5.55 -6.26 -10.83
CA ASN A 48 -4.91 -6.17 -12.15
C ASN A 48 -3.39 -5.92 -12.12
N ARG A 49 -2.77 -6.27 -10.99
CA ARG A 49 -1.34 -6.13 -10.58
C ARG A 49 -1.01 -4.87 -9.79
N ASP A 50 0.12 -4.92 -9.09
CA ASP A 50 0.73 -3.79 -8.39
C ASP A 50 1.61 -2.93 -9.32
N GLY A 51 1.89 -1.70 -8.90
CA GLY A 51 2.64 -0.71 -9.67
C GLY A 51 1.84 0.00 -10.76
N LYS A 52 0.51 -0.16 -10.79
CA LYS A 52 -0.35 0.64 -11.66
C LYS A 52 -0.70 1.98 -11.01
N PRO A 53 -0.94 3.04 -11.79
CA PRO A 53 -1.55 4.27 -11.28
C PRO A 53 -2.83 3.97 -10.49
N ALA A 54 -3.10 4.75 -9.45
CA ALA A 54 -4.27 4.57 -8.58
C ALA A 54 -5.58 4.46 -9.34
N ARG A 55 -5.77 5.28 -10.38
CA ARG A 55 -6.98 5.31 -11.21
C ARG A 55 -7.09 4.16 -12.21
N ASP A 56 -5.99 3.46 -12.46
CA ASP A 56 -5.92 2.32 -13.37
C ASP A 56 -5.87 0.98 -12.62
N SER A 57 -5.94 1.01 -11.29
CA SER A 57 -5.90 -0.16 -10.42
C SER A 57 -7.30 -0.70 -10.18
N ASP A 58 -7.47 -2.01 -10.33
CA ASP A 58 -8.72 -2.69 -10.00
C ASP A 58 -8.71 -3.03 -8.51
N PHE A 59 -9.89 -2.96 -7.90
CA PHE A 59 -10.15 -3.33 -6.51
C PHE A 59 -11.40 -4.21 -6.49
N TYR A 60 -11.47 -5.19 -5.59
CA TYR A 60 -12.66 -6.04 -5.56
C TYR A 60 -13.68 -5.53 -4.54
N LEU A 61 -13.29 -5.29 -3.29
CA LEU A 61 -14.15 -4.69 -2.28
C LEU A 61 -13.29 -3.94 -1.27
N LEU A 62 -13.21 -2.62 -1.39
CA LEU A 62 -12.50 -1.82 -0.39
C LEU A 62 -13.33 -1.73 0.89
N SER A 63 -12.83 -2.29 1.99
CA SER A 63 -13.51 -2.31 3.29
C SER A 63 -13.10 -1.14 4.20
N ALA A 64 -11.86 -0.67 4.07
CA ALA A 64 -11.33 0.45 4.85
C ALA A 64 -10.33 1.29 4.05
N VAL A 65 -10.29 2.59 4.34
CA VAL A 65 -9.33 3.56 3.77
C VAL A 65 -8.87 4.53 4.85
N ARG A 66 -7.55 4.72 5.01
CA ARG A 66 -7.00 5.69 5.96
C ARG A 66 -5.74 6.36 5.40
N ARG A 67 -5.55 7.63 5.76
CA ARG A 67 -4.26 8.29 5.57
C ARG A 67 -3.34 7.88 6.71
N GLY A 68 -2.16 7.35 6.37
CA GLY A 68 -1.14 6.96 7.34
C GLY A 68 -0.37 8.15 7.92
N PRO A 69 0.44 7.91 8.96
CA PRO A 69 1.32 8.92 9.55
C PRO A 69 2.41 9.41 8.56
N ASP A 70 2.73 8.60 7.55
CA ASP A 70 3.57 8.94 6.41
C ASP A 70 2.88 9.82 5.37
N GLY A 71 1.58 10.10 5.54
CA GLY A 71 0.77 10.88 4.62
C GLY A 71 0.23 10.09 3.43
N ARG A 72 0.56 8.81 3.26
CA ARG A 72 0.08 7.96 2.15
C ARG A 72 -1.29 7.37 2.43
N ILE A 73 -2.03 7.05 1.38
CA ILE A 73 -3.37 6.44 1.50
C ILE A 73 -3.23 4.92 1.49
N HIS A 74 -3.71 4.30 2.56
CA HIS A 74 -3.76 2.86 2.73
C HIS A 74 -5.20 2.37 2.54
N LEU A 75 -5.32 1.18 1.97
CA LEU A 75 -6.54 0.60 1.42
C LEU A 75 -6.63 -0.86 1.86
N MET A 76 -7.74 -1.26 2.46
CA MET A 76 -8.03 -2.66 2.74
C MET A 76 -8.89 -3.24 1.61
N ASP A 77 -8.32 -4.12 0.80
CA ASP A 77 -8.97 -4.73 -0.35
C ASP A 77 -9.45 -6.15 0.02
N PHE A 78 -10.58 -6.17 0.71
CA PHE A 78 -11.17 -7.32 1.40
C PHE A 78 -11.17 -8.58 0.56
N ASN A 79 -11.80 -8.54 -0.62
CA ASN A 79 -11.95 -9.76 -1.44
C ASN A 79 -10.68 -10.10 -2.24
N ASN A 80 -9.76 -9.15 -2.41
CA ASN A 80 -8.45 -9.44 -2.99
C ASN A 80 -7.45 -9.93 -1.94
N GLN A 81 -7.85 -10.07 -0.67
CA GLN A 81 -7.02 -10.54 0.45
C GLN A 81 -5.71 -9.75 0.55
N ARG A 82 -5.82 -8.42 0.42
CA ARG A 82 -4.66 -7.53 0.33
C ARG A 82 -4.88 -6.25 1.12
N LEU A 83 -3.83 -5.84 1.80
CA LEU A 83 -3.67 -4.47 2.27
C LEU A 83 -2.76 -3.74 1.28
N ARG A 84 -3.20 -2.58 0.79
CA ARG A 84 -2.54 -1.86 -0.31
C ARG A 84 -2.27 -0.41 0.09
N VAL A 85 -1.28 0.21 -0.54
CA VAL A 85 -0.90 1.61 -0.35
C VAL A 85 -0.80 2.31 -1.70
N ILE A 86 -1.20 3.58 -1.76
CA ILE A 86 -0.86 4.49 -2.85
C ILE A 86 0.45 5.17 -2.48
N ASP A 87 1.51 4.89 -3.22
CA ASP A 87 2.84 5.48 -2.98
C ASP A 87 2.93 6.95 -3.44
N ASP A 88 4.08 7.58 -3.18
CA ASP A 88 4.32 8.99 -3.52
C ASP A 88 4.35 9.25 -5.04
N ALA A 89 4.52 8.20 -5.85
CA ALA A 89 4.42 8.25 -7.30
C ALA A 89 2.97 8.03 -7.80
N GLY A 90 2.01 7.85 -6.88
CA GLY A 90 0.61 7.59 -7.21
C GLY A 90 0.34 6.17 -7.68
N LEU A 91 1.25 5.23 -7.43
CA LEU A 91 1.10 3.83 -7.81
C LEU A 91 0.54 3.01 -6.64
N VAL A 92 -0.30 2.02 -6.95
CA VAL A 92 -0.84 1.11 -5.93
C VAL A 92 0.08 -0.08 -5.77
N GLN A 93 0.50 -0.35 -4.53
CA GLN A 93 1.32 -1.49 -4.14
C GLN A 93 0.62 -2.28 -3.05
N SER A 94 0.74 -3.61 -3.06
CA SER A 94 0.38 -4.42 -1.90
C SER A 94 1.49 -4.33 -0.86
N ILE A 95 1.12 -4.21 0.41
CA ILE A 95 2.05 -4.20 1.55
C ILE A 95 1.83 -5.40 2.48
N ALA A 96 0.66 -6.04 2.40
CA ALA A 96 0.41 -7.34 2.98
C ALA A 96 -0.63 -8.10 2.17
N GLY A 97 -0.61 -9.42 2.30
CA GLY A 97 -1.56 -10.30 1.64
C GLY A 97 -1.09 -10.76 0.27
N ASN A 98 -1.03 -12.08 0.09
CA ASN A 98 -0.63 -12.72 -1.16
C ASN A 98 -1.82 -13.02 -2.11
N GLY A 99 -3.05 -12.72 -1.69
CA GLY A 99 -4.27 -12.98 -2.46
C GLY A 99 -4.98 -14.31 -2.17
N PHE A 100 -4.41 -15.16 -1.31
CA PHE A 100 -5.06 -16.38 -0.85
C PHE A 100 -5.89 -16.12 0.39
N HIS A 101 -7.11 -16.66 0.41
CA HIS A 101 -8.05 -16.57 1.52
C HIS A 101 -7.75 -17.67 2.55
N ALA A 102 -6.96 -17.32 3.57
CA ALA A 102 -6.59 -18.17 4.71
C ALA A 102 -6.06 -17.30 5.86
N GLN A 103 -6.10 -17.82 7.10
CA GLN A 103 -5.55 -17.12 8.26
C GLN A 103 -4.10 -16.69 8.04
N ALA A 104 -3.74 -15.51 8.57
CA ALA A 104 -2.41 -14.95 8.38
C ALA A 104 -1.33 -15.84 9.00
N ASP A 105 -0.35 -16.23 8.18
CA ASP A 105 0.86 -16.86 8.68
C ASP A 105 1.84 -15.77 9.13
N VAL A 106 1.99 -15.61 10.45
CA VAL A 106 2.85 -14.58 11.03
C VAL A 106 4.33 -14.95 11.02
N THR A 107 4.68 -16.15 10.53
CA THR A 107 6.07 -16.55 10.31
C THR A 107 6.60 -16.11 8.95
N LEU A 108 5.72 -15.64 8.07
CA LEU A 108 6.05 -15.12 6.75
C LEU A 108 6.16 -13.58 6.77
N PRO A 109 6.91 -13.00 5.81
CA PRO A 109 6.78 -11.58 5.49
C PRO A 109 5.31 -11.22 5.20
N ALA A 110 4.91 -10.01 5.57
CA ALA A 110 3.53 -9.56 5.44
C ALA A 110 3.00 -9.67 4.00
N ILE A 111 3.84 -9.41 3.01
CA ILE A 111 3.51 -9.48 1.58
C ILE A 111 3.26 -10.92 1.09
N ASP A 112 3.88 -11.91 1.74
CA ASP A 112 3.79 -13.32 1.38
C ASP A 112 2.73 -14.07 2.19
N SER A 113 2.27 -13.50 3.30
CA SER A 113 1.24 -14.08 4.15
C SER A 113 -0.14 -14.05 3.48
N PRO A 114 -0.96 -15.11 3.57
CA PRO A 114 -2.38 -15.02 3.21
C PRO A 114 -3.13 -14.12 4.21
N LEU A 115 -4.32 -13.66 3.84
CA LEU A 115 -5.21 -12.94 4.74
C LEU A 115 -6.61 -13.56 4.66
N GLU A 116 -7.36 -13.51 5.77
CA GLU A 116 -8.70 -14.09 5.83
C GLU A 116 -9.78 -13.03 5.93
N ASN A 117 -10.13 -12.45 4.77
CA ASN A 117 -11.14 -11.42 4.64
C ASN A 117 -10.82 -10.23 5.57
N PRO A 118 -9.74 -9.48 5.29
CA PRO A 118 -9.33 -8.40 6.15
C PRO A 118 -10.30 -7.21 6.04
N ILE A 119 -10.79 -6.70 7.17
CA ILE A 119 -11.96 -5.80 7.21
C ILE A 119 -11.64 -4.36 7.62
N ASP A 120 -10.70 -4.16 8.54
CA ASP A 120 -10.35 -2.82 9.03
C ASP A 120 -8.89 -2.82 9.50
N PHE A 121 -8.34 -1.63 9.59
CA PHE A 121 -7.00 -1.39 10.09
C PHE A 121 -6.89 -0.01 10.72
N ALA A 122 -5.91 0.20 11.59
CA ALA A 122 -5.56 1.48 12.16
C ALA A 122 -4.03 1.60 12.23
N PHE A 123 -3.53 2.79 12.58
CA PHE A 123 -2.12 2.99 12.89
C PHE A 123 -1.98 3.14 14.40
N ASP A 124 -0.98 2.48 14.98
CA ASP A 124 -0.63 2.65 16.38
C ASP A 124 0.18 3.94 16.62
N PRO A 125 0.50 4.32 17.87
CA PRO A 125 1.29 5.52 18.15
C PRO A 125 2.73 5.50 17.62
N ALA A 126 3.29 4.32 17.34
CA ALA A 126 4.60 4.19 16.69
C ALA A 126 4.50 4.37 15.17
N GLY A 127 3.28 4.29 14.62
CA GLY A 127 2.97 4.40 13.21
C GLY A 127 2.89 3.06 12.48
N ASP A 128 2.98 1.95 13.20
CA ASP A 128 2.80 0.61 12.64
C ASP A 128 1.33 0.37 12.32
N LEU A 129 1.07 -0.42 11.28
CA LEU A 129 -0.30 -0.71 10.86
C LEU A 129 -0.82 -1.94 11.60
N VAL A 130 -1.96 -1.81 12.27
CA VAL A 130 -2.65 -2.89 12.97
C VAL A 130 -3.95 -3.19 12.25
N PHE A 131 -4.22 -4.45 11.93
CA PHE A 131 -5.41 -4.86 11.20
C PHE A 131 -6.14 -6.02 11.87
N VAL A 132 -7.39 -6.20 11.44
CA VAL A 132 -8.26 -7.29 11.84
C VAL A 132 -8.97 -7.87 10.62
N SER A 133 -9.42 -9.11 10.78
CA SER A 133 -9.96 -9.95 9.73
C SER A 133 -11.24 -10.64 10.22
N TYR A 134 -12.12 -11.06 9.29
CA TYR A 134 -13.46 -11.54 9.66
C TYR A 134 -13.44 -12.92 10.34
N HIS A 135 -12.52 -13.81 9.95
CA HIS A 135 -12.41 -15.18 10.47
C HIS A 135 -11.03 -15.53 11.05
N ASP A 136 -10.16 -14.53 11.14
CA ASP A 136 -8.92 -14.63 11.87
C ASP A 136 -9.09 -13.87 13.19
N PRO A 137 -9.28 -14.55 14.34
CA PRO A 137 -9.63 -13.94 15.62
C PRO A 137 -8.43 -13.29 16.30
N ARG A 138 -7.51 -12.73 15.51
CA ARG A 138 -6.30 -12.05 15.98
C ARG A 138 -6.31 -10.59 15.61
N VAL A 139 -5.68 -9.79 16.46
CA VAL A 139 -5.25 -8.42 16.15
C VAL A 139 -3.81 -8.51 15.70
N ILE A 140 -3.53 -8.15 14.45
CA ILE A 140 -2.22 -8.37 13.83
C ILE A 140 -1.60 -7.03 13.45
N ARG A 141 -0.34 -6.84 13.81
CA ARG A 141 0.50 -5.71 13.41
C ARG A 141 1.35 -6.06 12.20
N ILE A 142 1.54 -5.11 11.30
CA ILE A 142 2.61 -5.08 10.30
C ILE A 142 3.69 -4.13 10.82
N THR A 143 4.89 -4.65 11.08
CA THR A 143 6.03 -3.84 11.53
C THR A 143 6.62 -3.02 10.39
N ALA A 144 7.40 -1.99 10.71
CA ALA A 144 8.15 -1.20 9.73
C ALA A 144 9.07 -2.04 8.80
N GLU A 145 9.55 -3.19 9.26
CA GLU A 145 10.35 -4.14 8.48
C GLU A 145 9.53 -5.03 7.54
N GLY A 146 8.20 -4.92 7.57
CA GLY A 146 7.30 -5.70 6.72
C GLY A 146 7.02 -7.12 7.24
N ASN A 147 7.13 -7.34 8.55
CA ASN A 147 6.78 -8.61 9.20
C ASN A 147 5.41 -8.51 9.87
N LEU A 148 4.78 -9.66 10.13
CA LEU A 148 3.56 -9.74 10.90
C LEU A 148 3.82 -10.11 12.36
N GLU A 149 3.01 -9.56 13.27
CA GLU A 149 3.05 -9.90 14.68
C GLU A 149 1.64 -9.96 15.25
N THR A 150 1.35 -11.02 16.02
CA THR A 150 0.07 -11.12 16.73
C THR A 150 0.14 -10.30 18.02
N LEU A 151 -0.70 -9.28 18.14
CA LEU A 151 -0.81 -8.45 19.34
C LEU A 151 -1.81 -9.01 20.35
N ALA A 152 -2.86 -9.69 19.86
CA ALA A 152 -3.88 -10.32 20.68
C ALA A 152 -4.58 -11.46 19.91
N GLY A 153 -5.09 -12.45 20.65
CA GLY A 153 -5.71 -13.66 20.10
C GLY A 153 -4.69 -14.77 19.82
N ASP A 154 -5.14 -16.03 19.82
CA ASP A 154 -4.29 -17.21 19.55
C ASP A 154 -4.57 -17.86 18.18
N GLY A 155 -5.49 -17.30 17.38
CA GLY A 155 -5.88 -17.81 16.06
C GLY A 155 -6.95 -18.90 16.09
N GLU A 156 -7.32 -19.38 17.27
CA GLU A 156 -8.37 -20.38 17.45
C GLU A 156 -9.74 -19.71 17.69
N LEU A 157 -10.77 -20.19 17.01
CA LEU A 157 -12.13 -19.69 17.21
C LEU A 157 -12.64 -20.08 18.61
N GLY A 158 -13.04 -19.10 19.44
CA GLY A 158 -13.57 -19.36 20.77
C GLY A 158 -13.80 -18.10 21.61
N VAL A 159 -14.09 -18.30 22.90
CA VAL A 159 -14.32 -17.23 23.91
C VAL A 159 -13.10 -17.05 24.84
N ARG A 160 -11.92 -17.48 24.39
CA ARG A 160 -10.71 -17.40 25.20
C ARG A 160 -10.26 -15.93 25.28
N GLY A 161 -10.00 -15.42 26.48
CA GLY A 161 -9.63 -14.01 26.72
C GLY A 161 -10.72 -13.15 27.39
N ASP A 162 -11.96 -13.67 27.53
CA ASP A 162 -13.05 -13.00 28.26
C ASP A 162 -12.80 -12.88 29.79
N GLU A 163 -11.78 -13.57 30.29
CA GLU A 163 -11.38 -13.57 31.71
C GLU A 163 -10.29 -12.52 32.05
N GLY A 164 -9.89 -11.68 31.08
CA GLY A 164 -8.97 -10.55 31.32
C GLY A 164 -7.48 -10.88 31.42
N ASP A 165 -7.09 -12.13 31.16
CA ASP A 165 -5.70 -12.53 30.99
C ASP A 165 -5.32 -12.38 29.51
N PHE A 166 -4.71 -11.25 29.15
CA PHE A 166 -3.96 -11.13 27.91
C PHE A 166 -2.74 -12.04 28.07
N GLY A 167 -2.93 -13.32 27.72
CA GLY A 167 -2.00 -14.43 27.95
C GLY A 167 -0.56 -13.97 28.05
N ASP A 168 -0.04 -14.05 29.27
CA ASP A 168 1.36 -13.80 29.59
C ASP A 168 2.25 -14.57 28.59
N PRO A 169 3.17 -13.91 27.87
CA PRO A 169 4.03 -14.60 26.91
C PRO A 169 5.04 -15.45 27.70
N LEU A 170 4.94 -16.77 27.58
CA LEU A 170 6.05 -17.68 27.90
C LEU A 170 7.04 -17.73 26.72
#